data_AF-A0A960JFH6-F1
#
_entry.id   AF-A0A960JFH6-F1
#
_cell.length_a   1.000
_cell.length_b   1.000
_cell.length_c   1.000
_cell.angle_alpha   90.00
_cell.angle_beta   90.00
_cell.angle_gamma   90.00
#
_symmetry.space_group_name_H-M   'P 1'
#
loop_
_entity.id
_entity.type
_entity.pdbx_description
1 polymer ?
#
loop_
_entity_poly.entity_id
_entity_poly.type
_entity_poly.pdbx_seq_one_letter_code
_entity_poly.pdbx_strand_id
1 'polypeptide(L)'
;MLRAIILSLVLFLALGAIIPMATDSTEAASIIQKKRKTKKKIRAIKYRKYRKKRQTKRYRKSRKNYRSSKRSVRKKPRVKRYRKVRKYSAKRRVVKRKPRVRKYSKKWWRAYRVRKARSTAIAKRKRALRLKRIRLAKQKKVRRSKTTSNTASLNVRPIANTAGAIILPSGTPVAMGWVQDQVSSSELKFNVDGNNGAKIGSASLTVVGPAVGETVSEWRNNTVGGVSTTTLRRTVIDRMIRENGWVENDFEKEIGGKKVYVVVAKAPDANNSVQSQTFYFTEANGRIYSLATKASKEETEKIVKQSEKVIESLQNGREPAQQAKNKKVD
;
A
#
# COMPACT_ATOMS: atom_id res chain seq x y z
N MET A 1 7.25 72.87 -48.63
CA MET A 1 7.91 71.60 -48.25
C MET A 1 7.57 71.18 -46.81
N LEU A 2 7.90 71.96 -45.78
CA LEU A 2 7.66 71.59 -44.36
C LEU A 2 6.19 71.28 -43.99
N ARG A 3 5.22 71.99 -44.55
CA ARG A 3 3.79 71.75 -44.29
C ARG A 3 3.29 70.39 -44.80
N ALA A 4 3.87 69.86 -45.89
CA ALA A 4 3.50 68.57 -46.44
C ALA A 4 4.05 67.40 -45.59
N ILE A 5 5.23 67.59 -45.00
CA ILE A 5 5.86 66.60 -44.10
C ILE A 5 5.08 66.50 -42.78
N ILE A 6 4.58 67.63 -42.26
CA ILE A 6 3.76 67.63 -41.04
C ILE A 6 2.42 66.94 -41.30
N LEU A 7 1.78 67.19 -42.45
CA LEU A 7 0.52 66.53 -42.80
C LEU A 7 0.67 65.02 -43.00
N SER A 8 1.77 64.53 -43.57
CA SER A 8 2.00 63.09 -43.72
C SER A 8 2.25 62.39 -42.38
N LEU A 9 2.96 63.04 -41.45
CA LEU A 9 3.18 62.50 -40.09
C LEU A 9 1.90 62.44 -39.26
N VAL A 10 1.03 63.45 -39.37
CA VAL A 10 -0.27 63.45 -38.69
C VAL A 10 -1.18 62.35 -39.25
N LEU A 11 -1.15 62.10 -40.56
CA LEU A 11 -1.92 61.03 -41.19
C LEU A 11 -1.44 59.63 -40.75
N PHE A 12 -0.13 59.41 -40.63
CA PHE A 12 0.44 58.15 -40.15
C PHE A 12 0.13 57.89 -38.67
N LEU A 13 0.14 58.92 -37.82
CA LEU A 13 -0.27 58.82 -36.42
C LEU A 13 -1.78 58.55 -36.27
N ALA A 14 -2.62 59.16 -37.13
CA ALA A 14 -4.05 58.93 -37.13
C ALA A 14 -4.44 57.52 -37.61
N LEU A 15 -3.74 56.98 -38.62
CA LEU A 15 -3.97 55.61 -39.12
C LEU A 15 -3.39 54.54 -38.18
N GLY A 16 -2.26 54.81 -37.51
CA GLY A 16 -1.63 53.88 -36.56
C GLY A 16 -2.41 53.67 -35.25
N ALA A 17 -3.30 54.59 -34.88
CA ALA A 17 -4.05 54.52 -33.63
C ALA A 17 -5.38 53.72 -33.72
N ILE A 18 -5.87 53.40 -34.93
CA ILE A 18 -7.22 52.81 -35.11
C ILE A 18 -7.22 51.27 -35.08
N ILE A 19 -6.06 50.59 -35.10
CA ILE A 19 -5.99 49.12 -35.28
C ILE A 19 -5.54 48.29 -34.05
N PRO A 20 -5.83 48.64 -32.78
CA PRO A 20 -5.75 47.63 -31.73
C PRO A 20 -7.00 47.56 -30.88
N MET A 21 -8.19 47.40 -31.47
CA MET A 21 -9.42 47.18 -30.69
C MET A 21 -10.29 45.99 -31.16
N ALA A 22 -9.82 45.20 -32.13
CA ALA A 22 -10.58 44.06 -32.66
C ALA A 22 -10.09 42.66 -32.22
N THR A 23 -8.92 42.53 -31.58
CA THR A 23 -8.33 41.21 -31.26
C THR A 23 -8.59 40.69 -29.84
N ASP A 24 -8.99 41.54 -28.89
CA ASP A 24 -9.20 41.13 -27.48
C ASP A 24 -10.47 40.28 -27.27
N SER A 25 -11.35 40.20 -28.28
CA SER A 25 -12.55 39.36 -28.26
C SER A 25 -12.25 37.85 -28.36
N THR A 26 -11.06 37.46 -28.83
CA THR A 26 -10.72 36.06 -29.10
C THR A 26 -10.30 35.28 -27.84
N GLU A 27 -9.68 35.96 -26.85
CA GLU A 27 -9.30 35.32 -25.59
C GLU A 27 -10.50 34.97 -24.70
N ALA A 28 -11.53 35.83 -24.66
CA ALA A 28 -12.73 35.59 -23.87
C ALA A 28 -13.51 34.35 -24.35
N ALA A 29 -13.59 34.14 -25.66
CA ALA A 29 -14.20 32.93 -26.24
C ALA A 29 -13.43 31.66 -25.86
N SER A 30 -12.09 31.73 -25.82
CA SER A 30 -11.23 30.59 -25.45
C SER A 30 -11.44 30.13 -24.00
N ILE A 31 -11.64 31.07 -23.07
CA ILE A 31 -11.88 30.80 -21.65
C ILE A 31 -13.25 30.13 -21.47
N ILE A 32 -14.29 30.61 -22.16
CA ILE A 32 -15.63 30.01 -22.13
C ILE A 32 -15.59 28.58 -22.70
N GLN A 33 -14.86 28.35 -23.80
CA GLN A 33 -14.68 27.01 -24.36
C GLN A 33 -13.93 26.07 -23.41
N LYS A 34 -12.85 26.54 -22.76
CA LYS A 34 -12.12 25.77 -21.73
C LYS A 34 -13.05 25.38 -20.56
N LYS A 35 -13.87 26.32 -20.05
CA LYS A 35 -14.88 26.06 -19.00
C LYS A 35 -15.96 25.05 -19.44
N ARG A 36 -16.42 25.12 -20.69
CA ARG A 36 -17.37 24.13 -21.26
C ARG A 36 -16.74 22.73 -21.34
N LYS A 37 -15.48 22.64 -21.81
CA LYS A 37 -14.72 21.37 -21.90
C LYS A 37 -14.52 20.73 -20.52
N THR A 38 -14.12 21.49 -19.50
CA THR A 38 -13.95 20.97 -18.12
C THR A 38 -15.27 20.50 -17.52
N LYS A 39 -16.36 21.26 -17.70
CA LYS A 39 -17.71 20.85 -17.25
C LYS A 39 -18.17 19.55 -17.91
N LYS A 40 -17.89 19.36 -19.22
CA LYS A 40 -18.16 18.10 -19.96
C LYS A 40 -17.33 16.93 -19.40
N LYS A 41 -16.03 17.13 -19.13
CA LYS A 41 -15.16 16.13 -18.49
C LYS A 41 -15.67 15.71 -17.10
N ILE A 42 -16.05 16.68 -16.25
CA ILE A 42 -16.60 16.41 -14.91
C ILE A 42 -17.91 15.59 -15.00
N ARG A 43 -18.81 15.96 -15.92
CA ARG A 43 -20.06 15.21 -16.18
C ARG A 43 -19.76 13.77 -16.64
N ALA A 44 -18.79 13.58 -17.55
CA ALA A 44 -18.38 12.27 -18.03
C ALA A 44 -17.79 11.39 -16.93
N ILE A 45 -16.94 11.94 -16.06
CA ILE A 45 -16.38 11.22 -14.90
C ILE A 45 -17.49 10.81 -13.93
N LYS A 46 -18.44 11.72 -13.64
CA LYS A 46 -19.59 11.44 -12.77
C LYS A 46 -20.47 10.34 -13.37
N TYR A 47 -20.70 10.35 -14.68
CA TYR A 47 -21.45 9.32 -15.38
C TYR A 47 -20.74 7.96 -15.39
N ARG A 48 -19.42 7.92 -15.63
CA ARG A 48 -18.60 6.70 -15.51
C ARG A 48 -18.68 6.10 -14.09
N LYS A 49 -18.55 6.94 -13.04
CA LYS A 49 -18.70 6.48 -11.64
C LYS A 49 -20.11 5.93 -11.36
N TYR A 50 -21.15 6.60 -11.87
CA TYR A 50 -22.53 6.12 -11.73
C TYR A 50 -22.76 4.78 -12.45
N ARG A 51 -22.27 4.64 -13.68
CA ARG A 51 -22.37 3.40 -14.49
C ARG A 51 -21.66 2.22 -13.82
N LYS A 52 -20.42 2.40 -13.34
CA LYS A 52 -19.68 1.37 -12.57
C LYS A 52 -20.44 0.97 -11.29
N LYS A 53 -21.05 1.92 -10.59
CA LYS A 53 -21.87 1.64 -9.39
C LYS A 53 -23.15 0.86 -9.72
N ARG A 54 -23.75 1.07 -10.91
CA ARG A 54 -24.91 0.30 -11.38
C ARG A 54 -24.51 -1.14 -11.78
N GLN A 55 -23.41 -1.31 -12.52
CA GLN A 55 -22.90 -2.62 -12.91
C GLN A 55 -22.54 -3.49 -11.70
N THR A 56 -21.81 -2.93 -10.72
CA THR A 56 -21.46 -3.65 -9.49
C THR A 56 -22.69 -4.05 -8.66
N LYS A 57 -23.76 -3.24 -8.66
CA LYS A 57 -25.04 -3.61 -8.03
C LYS A 57 -25.74 -4.76 -8.77
N ARG A 58 -25.78 -4.74 -10.11
CA ARG A 58 -26.35 -5.83 -10.92
C ARG A 58 -25.59 -7.14 -10.69
N TYR A 59 -24.25 -7.09 -10.72
CA TYR A 59 -23.39 -8.25 -10.46
C TYR A 59 -23.58 -8.81 -9.03
N ARG A 60 -23.67 -7.94 -8.01
CA ARG A 60 -23.98 -8.35 -6.62
C ARG A 60 -25.36 -8.98 -6.47
N LYS A 61 -26.38 -8.55 -7.23
CA LYS A 61 -27.72 -9.14 -7.21
C LYS A 61 -27.71 -10.53 -7.87
N SER A 62 -27.07 -10.66 -9.03
CA SER A 62 -26.91 -11.94 -9.73
C SER A 62 -26.15 -12.97 -8.87
N ARG A 63 -25.01 -12.59 -8.27
CA ARG A 63 -24.23 -13.48 -7.38
C ARG A 63 -25.01 -13.94 -6.15
N LYS A 64 -25.94 -13.12 -5.64
CA LYS A 64 -26.81 -13.51 -4.52
C LYS A 64 -27.85 -14.54 -4.95
N ASN A 65 -28.49 -14.35 -6.11
CA ASN A 65 -29.46 -15.29 -6.65
C ASN A 65 -28.81 -16.65 -6.96
N TYR A 66 -27.61 -16.64 -7.53
CA TYR A 66 -26.85 -17.88 -7.79
C TYR A 66 -26.47 -18.64 -6.50
N ARG A 67 -26.14 -17.91 -5.42
CA ARG A 67 -25.85 -18.53 -4.11
C ARG A 67 -27.10 -19.05 -3.40
N SER A 68 -28.27 -18.43 -3.59
CA SER A 68 -29.52 -18.94 -3.02
C SER A 68 -30.02 -20.17 -3.76
N SER A 69 -29.91 -20.23 -5.10
CA SER A 69 -30.31 -21.41 -5.88
C SER A 69 -29.41 -22.61 -5.58
N LYS A 70 -28.08 -22.43 -5.47
CA LYS A 70 -27.19 -23.54 -5.05
C LYS A 70 -27.43 -24.02 -3.60
N ARG A 71 -28.05 -23.22 -2.74
CA ARG A 71 -28.41 -23.62 -1.36
C ARG A 71 -29.75 -24.36 -1.29
N SER A 72 -30.69 -24.13 -2.21
CA SER A 72 -31.97 -24.85 -2.24
C SER A 72 -31.85 -26.25 -2.84
N VAL A 73 -30.87 -26.50 -3.71
CA VAL A 73 -30.69 -27.80 -4.37
C VAL A 73 -30.00 -28.86 -3.47
N ARG A 74 -29.39 -28.47 -2.34
CA ARG A 74 -28.57 -29.38 -1.50
C ARG A 74 -29.17 -29.77 -0.15
N LYS A 75 -30.48 -29.61 0.07
CA LYS A 75 -31.11 -30.04 1.34
C LYS A 75 -32.30 -30.96 1.09
N LYS A 76 -32.02 -32.28 1.08
CA LYS A 76 -33.01 -33.31 1.37
C LYS A 76 -33.63 -33.04 2.77
N PRO A 77 -34.92 -33.32 2.97
CA PRO A 77 -35.62 -32.97 4.21
C PRO A 77 -35.23 -33.96 5.31
N ARG A 78 -34.32 -33.55 6.20
CA ARG A 78 -34.16 -34.21 7.50
C ARG A 78 -35.15 -33.57 8.47
N VAL A 79 -36.14 -34.36 8.85
CA VAL A 79 -37.15 -34.10 9.87
C VAL A 79 -36.50 -33.45 11.09
N LYS A 80 -36.93 -32.24 11.46
CA LYS A 80 -36.45 -31.54 12.66
C LYS A 80 -37.61 -31.04 13.49
N ARG A 81 -37.69 -31.61 14.70
CA ARG A 81 -38.45 -31.17 15.87
C ARG A 81 -38.51 -29.65 15.95
N TYR A 82 -39.73 -29.15 16.15
CA TYR A 82 -40.04 -27.76 16.41
C TYR A 82 -39.38 -27.29 17.71
N ARG A 83 -38.22 -26.64 17.62
CA ARG A 83 -37.79 -25.64 18.61
C ARG A 83 -38.08 -24.26 18.02
N LYS A 84 -39.11 -23.59 18.56
CA LYS A 84 -39.50 -22.20 18.23
C LYS A 84 -38.35 -21.23 18.55
N VAL A 85 -37.37 -21.13 17.68
CA VAL A 85 -36.39 -20.04 17.73
C VAL A 85 -37.09 -18.81 17.12
N ARG A 86 -37.47 -17.84 17.98
CA ARG A 86 -37.91 -16.50 17.56
C ARG A 86 -36.80 -15.88 16.72
N LYS A 87 -36.90 -16.04 15.40
CA LYS A 87 -36.05 -15.33 14.44
C LYS A 87 -36.43 -13.85 14.51
N TYR A 88 -35.66 -13.07 15.25
CA TYR A 88 -35.63 -11.62 15.08
C TYR A 88 -35.11 -11.35 13.66
N SER A 89 -36.02 -11.34 12.68
CA SER A 89 -35.71 -10.79 11.37
C SER A 89 -35.30 -9.34 11.61
N ALA A 90 -34.04 -9.02 11.29
CA ALA A 90 -33.57 -7.65 11.23
C ALA A 90 -34.30 -6.96 10.07
N LYS A 91 -35.58 -6.62 10.28
CA LYS A 91 -36.35 -5.71 9.42
C LYS A 91 -35.49 -4.46 9.32
N ARG A 92 -34.90 -4.24 8.14
CA ARG A 92 -34.12 -3.04 7.85
C ARG A 92 -34.97 -1.86 8.29
N ARG A 93 -34.53 -1.16 9.34
CA ARG A 93 -35.13 0.11 9.75
C ARG A 93 -35.07 1.03 8.54
N VAL A 94 -36.18 1.18 7.84
CA VAL A 94 -36.36 2.20 6.84
C VAL A 94 -36.16 3.50 7.59
N VAL A 95 -35.06 4.21 7.32
CA VAL A 95 -34.76 5.49 7.95
C VAL A 95 -35.81 6.47 7.45
N LYS A 96 -36.93 6.57 8.17
CA LYS A 96 -37.98 7.56 7.88
C LYS A 96 -37.30 8.93 7.92
N ARG A 97 -37.44 9.69 6.83
CA ARG A 97 -36.94 11.07 6.77
C ARG A 97 -37.64 11.87 7.87
N LYS A 98 -36.88 12.51 8.74
CA LYS A 98 -37.47 13.34 9.80
C LYS A 98 -38.24 14.49 9.15
N PRO A 99 -39.47 14.80 9.60
CA PRO A 99 -40.24 15.91 9.06
C PRO A 99 -39.46 17.22 9.22
N ARG A 100 -39.57 18.09 8.21
CA ARG A 100 -38.93 19.42 8.24
C ARG A 100 -39.63 20.25 9.31
N VAL A 101 -38.87 20.66 10.31
CA VAL A 101 -39.38 21.54 11.38
C VAL A 101 -39.24 22.99 10.91
N ARG A 102 -40.29 23.80 11.01
CA ARG A 102 -40.25 25.24 10.67
C ARG A 102 -39.17 25.93 11.50
N LYS A 103 -38.38 26.79 10.85
CA LYS A 103 -37.30 27.56 11.48
C LYS A 103 -37.87 28.40 12.64
N TYR A 104 -37.13 28.52 13.72
CA TYR A 104 -37.49 29.28 14.93
C TYR A 104 -38.69 28.79 15.76
N SER A 105 -39.39 27.72 15.34
CA SER A 105 -40.39 27.09 16.21
C SER A 105 -39.75 26.51 17.50
N LYS A 106 -40.55 26.33 18.56
CA LYS A 106 -40.11 25.70 19.83
C LYS A 106 -39.41 24.34 19.60
N LYS A 107 -39.91 23.55 18.65
CA LYS A 107 -39.33 22.25 18.26
C LYS A 107 -37.99 22.42 17.52
N TRP A 108 -37.81 23.48 16.75
CA TRP A 108 -36.53 23.82 16.10
C TRP A 108 -35.47 24.18 17.14
N TRP A 109 -35.81 25.02 18.12
CA TRP A 109 -34.89 25.38 19.21
C TRP A 109 -34.48 24.18 20.08
N ARG A 110 -35.40 23.27 20.39
CA ARG A 110 -35.07 21.99 21.07
C ARG A 110 -34.09 21.16 20.24
N ALA A 111 -34.36 20.98 18.95
CA ALA A 111 -33.46 20.24 18.06
C ALA A 111 -32.10 20.91 17.88
N TYR A 112 -32.06 22.25 17.85
CA TYR A 112 -30.83 23.05 17.78
C TYR A 112 -29.97 22.85 19.03
N ARG A 113 -30.56 22.98 20.23
CA ARG A 113 -29.85 22.76 21.51
C ARG A 113 -29.26 21.35 21.60
N VAL A 114 -30.03 20.32 21.25
CA VAL A 114 -29.53 18.93 21.20
C VAL A 114 -28.36 18.79 20.22
N ARG A 115 -28.45 19.42 19.05
CA ARG A 115 -27.38 19.39 18.04
C ARG A 115 -26.12 20.10 18.54
N LYS A 116 -26.28 21.27 19.19
CA LYS A 116 -25.16 22.04 19.77
C LYS A 116 -24.50 21.24 20.89
N ALA A 117 -25.27 20.68 21.82
CA ALA A 117 -24.76 19.82 22.90
C ALA A 117 -24.02 18.58 22.36
N ARG A 118 -24.54 17.95 21.30
CA ARG A 118 -23.86 16.83 20.63
C ARG A 118 -22.53 17.26 19.99
N SER A 119 -22.51 18.44 19.35
CA SER A 119 -21.31 18.98 18.73
C SER A 119 -20.23 19.29 19.79
N THR A 120 -20.60 19.91 20.91
CA THR A 120 -19.67 20.20 22.00
C THR A 120 -19.15 18.91 22.66
N ALA A 121 -19.99 17.90 22.85
CA ALA A 121 -19.56 16.60 23.36
C ALA A 121 -18.55 15.91 22.43
N ILE A 122 -18.77 15.95 21.11
CA ILE A 122 -17.82 15.40 20.13
C ILE A 122 -16.49 16.18 20.17
N ALA A 123 -16.54 17.50 20.26
CA ALA A 123 -15.34 18.34 20.37
C ALA A 123 -14.54 18.02 21.65
N LYS A 124 -15.21 17.88 22.80
CA LYS A 124 -14.59 17.45 24.06
C LYS A 124 -13.92 16.07 23.91
N ARG A 125 -14.60 15.09 23.30
CA ARG A 125 -14.03 13.74 23.05
C ARG A 125 -12.80 13.80 22.14
N LYS A 126 -12.82 14.62 21.09
CA LYS A 126 -11.66 14.82 20.21
C LYS A 126 -10.48 15.46 20.95
N ARG A 127 -10.73 16.47 21.79
CA ARG A 127 -9.70 17.13 22.63
C ARG A 127 -9.08 16.13 23.60
N ALA A 128 -9.90 15.33 24.29
CA ALA A 128 -9.42 14.29 25.21
C ALA A 128 -8.54 13.25 24.49
N LEU A 129 -8.94 12.79 23.31
CA LEU A 129 -8.12 11.86 22.50
C LEU A 129 -6.79 12.49 22.08
N ARG A 130 -6.78 13.77 21.70
CA ARG A 130 -5.55 14.51 21.35
C ARG A 130 -4.61 14.58 22.55
N LEU A 131 -5.12 14.92 23.73
CA LEU A 131 -4.34 14.94 24.97
C LEU A 131 -3.77 13.56 25.32
N LYS A 132 -4.57 12.49 25.17
CA LYS A 132 -4.10 11.11 25.38
C LYS A 132 -2.94 10.75 24.44
N ARG A 133 -3.03 11.14 23.16
CA ARG A 133 -1.94 10.93 22.18
C ARG A 133 -0.67 11.68 22.59
N ILE A 134 -0.79 12.93 23.02
CA ILE A 134 0.35 13.73 23.49
C ILE A 134 1.00 13.09 24.72
N ARG A 135 0.21 12.65 25.71
CA ARG A 135 0.72 11.94 26.90
C ARG A 135 1.48 10.67 26.54
N LEU A 136 0.92 9.84 25.65
CA LEU A 136 1.59 8.63 25.17
C LEU A 136 2.88 8.95 24.40
N ALA A 137 2.91 10.02 23.60
CA ALA A 137 4.12 10.45 22.90
C ALA A 137 5.22 10.91 23.89
N LYS A 138 4.85 11.68 24.92
CA LYS A 138 5.78 12.08 25.99
C LYS A 138 6.33 10.86 26.74
N GLN A 139 5.47 9.90 27.13
CA GLN A 139 5.91 8.66 27.77
C GLN A 139 6.86 7.84 26.87
N LYS A 140 6.57 7.76 25.57
CA LYS A 140 7.48 7.10 24.60
C LYS A 140 8.84 7.80 24.52
N LYS A 141 8.88 9.14 24.55
CA LYS A 141 10.13 9.91 24.56
C LYS A 141 10.95 9.63 25.82
N VAL A 142 10.31 9.62 27.00
CA VAL A 142 10.98 9.29 28.28
C VAL A 142 11.48 7.84 28.31
N ARG A 143 10.70 6.88 27.78
CA ARG A 143 11.17 5.48 27.67
C ARG A 143 12.38 5.37 26.75
N ARG A 144 12.37 6.05 25.60
CA ARG A 144 13.51 6.08 24.67
C ARG A 144 14.76 6.66 25.32
N SER A 145 14.65 7.78 26.04
CA SER A 145 15.81 8.39 26.73
C SER A 145 16.36 7.51 27.86
N LYS A 146 15.50 6.73 28.54
CA LYS A 146 15.93 5.78 29.59
C LYS A 146 16.59 4.52 29.01
N THR A 147 16.26 4.12 27.78
CA THR A 147 16.93 3.01 27.10
C THR A 147 18.32 3.43 26.59
N THR A 148 18.46 4.65 26.06
CA THR A 148 19.75 5.15 25.56
C THR A 148 20.80 5.38 26.65
N SER A 149 20.41 5.63 27.90
CA SER A 149 21.37 5.74 29.01
C SER A 149 21.95 4.41 29.48
N ASN A 150 21.32 3.27 29.14
CA ASN A 150 21.80 1.93 29.52
C ASN A 150 22.55 1.21 28.38
N THR A 151 22.70 1.84 27.20
CA THR A 151 23.42 1.28 26.04
C THR A 151 24.58 2.17 25.59
N ALA A 152 25.03 3.09 26.44
CA ALA A 152 26.14 4.02 26.14
C ALA A 152 27.52 3.48 26.53
N SER A 153 27.66 2.20 26.91
CA SER A 153 28.95 1.58 27.21
C SER A 153 29.10 0.20 26.58
N LEU A 154 28.87 0.08 25.27
CA LEU A 154 29.46 -0.97 24.45
C LEU A 154 29.88 -0.35 23.11
N ASN A 155 31.05 0.30 23.14
CA ASN A 155 31.83 0.61 21.94
C ASN A 155 32.24 -0.71 21.27
N VAL A 156 31.36 -1.28 20.45
CA VAL A 156 31.75 -2.30 19.48
C VAL A 156 32.18 -1.56 18.22
N ARG A 157 33.49 -1.43 18.06
CA ARG A 157 34.12 -1.04 16.79
C ARG A 157 33.60 -1.96 15.67
N PRO A 158 33.39 -1.47 14.44
CA PRO A 158 33.06 -2.34 13.32
C PRO A 158 34.26 -3.26 13.07
N ILE A 159 34.13 -4.53 13.43
CA ILE A 159 35.11 -5.55 13.10
C ILE A 159 35.04 -5.70 11.58
N ALA A 160 36.15 -5.39 10.91
CA ALA A 160 36.34 -5.69 9.50
C ALA A 160 36.04 -7.18 9.27
N ASN A 161 35.13 -7.43 8.34
CA ASN A 161 34.64 -8.76 7.98
C ASN A 161 35.81 -9.65 7.50
N THR A 162 36.33 -10.50 8.38
CA THR A 162 36.95 -11.76 7.97
C THR A 162 35.85 -12.70 7.47
N ALA A 163 36.20 -13.50 6.47
CA ALA A 163 35.34 -14.42 5.70
C ALA A 163 34.68 -15.54 6.52
N GLY A 164 33.86 -15.18 7.51
CA GLY A 164 32.93 -16.07 8.19
C GLY A 164 31.61 -16.09 7.42
N ALA A 165 31.16 -17.29 7.03
CA ALA A 165 29.93 -17.45 6.27
C ALA A 165 28.74 -16.82 7.00
N ILE A 166 28.11 -15.80 6.40
CA ILE A 166 26.96 -15.09 6.97
C ILE A 166 25.80 -16.08 7.08
N ILE A 167 25.25 -16.27 8.27
CA ILE A 167 24.21 -17.28 8.53
C ILE A 167 22.83 -16.64 8.32
N LEU A 168 22.03 -17.20 7.40
CA LEU A 168 20.62 -16.85 7.21
C LEU A 168 19.79 -17.24 8.46
N PRO A 169 18.58 -16.67 8.65
CA PRO A 169 17.66 -17.12 9.70
C PRO A 169 17.29 -18.61 9.62
N SER A 170 17.53 -19.25 8.47
CA SER A 170 17.41 -20.70 8.23
C SER A 170 18.59 -21.53 8.75
N GLY A 171 19.65 -20.90 9.27
CA GLY A 171 20.87 -21.58 9.71
C GLY A 171 21.86 -21.91 8.57
N THR A 172 21.52 -21.60 7.32
CA THR A 172 22.36 -21.86 6.14
C THR A 172 23.22 -20.63 5.79
N PRO A 173 24.46 -20.81 5.30
CA PRO A 173 25.27 -19.69 4.86
C PRO A 173 24.63 -19.00 3.64
N VAL A 174 24.67 -17.66 3.59
CA VAL A 174 24.22 -16.87 2.44
C VAL A 174 25.11 -17.20 1.24
N ALA A 175 24.53 -17.21 0.04
CA ALA A 175 25.26 -17.43 -1.21
C ALA A 175 26.44 -16.45 -1.37
N MET A 176 27.51 -16.94 -2.02
CA MET A 176 28.74 -16.19 -2.30
C MET A 176 28.43 -14.86 -3.01
N GLY A 177 29.01 -13.75 -2.53
CA GLY A 177 28.79 -12.39 -3.07
C GLY A 177 27.78 -11.52 -2.32
N TRP A 178 27.17 -12.02 -1.23
CA TRP A 178 26.30 -11.22 -0.37
C TRP A 178 27.06 -10.77 0.86
N VAL A 179 27.29 -9.47 0.99
CA VAL A 179 27.97 -8.87 2.15
C VAL A 179 26.91 -8.24 3.05
N GLN A 180 26.89 -8.64 4.32
CA GLN A 180 25.99 -8.06 5.30
C GLN A 180 26.38 -6.61 5.57
N ASP A 181 25.43 -5.69 5.36
CA ASP A 181 25.65 -4.25 5.51
C ASP A 181 25.18 -3.77 6.89
N GLN A 182 23.91 -4.02 7.21
CA GLN A 182 23.30 -3.62 8.48
C GLN A 182 22.30 -4.66 8.97
N VAL A 183 22.35 -4.94 10.27
CA VAL A 183 21.36 -5.77 10.97
C VAL A 183 20.48 -4.87 11.81
N SER A 184 19.20 -4.80 11.49
CA SER A 184 18.20 -4.28 12.41
C SER A 184 17.40 -5.44 13.01
N SER A 185 16.74 -5.23 14.15
CA SER A 185 16.04 -6.29 14.90
C SER A 185 14.99 -7.09 14.11
N SER A 186 14.59 -6.63 12.91
CA SER A 186 13.59 -7.30 12.05
C SER A 186 13.90 -7.28 10.55
N GLU A 187 15.04 -6.70 10.13
CA GLU A 187 15.43 -6.56 8.73
C GLU A 187 16.94 -6.71 8.61
N LEU A 188 17.36 -7.68 7.80
CA LEU A 188 18.74 -7.90 7.41
C LEU A 188 18.97 -7.21 6.06
N LYS A 189 19.95 -6.30 5.98
CA LYS A 189 20.32 -5.63 4.75
C LYS A 189 21.66 -6.18 4.24
N PHE A 190 21.71 -6.43 2.95
CA PHE A 190 22.85 -6.97 2.24
C PHE A 190 23.22 -6.06 1.08
N ASN A 191 24.50 -5.86 0.88
CA ASN A 191 25.03 -5.43 -0.41
C ASN A 191 25.31 -6.69 -1.24
N VAL A 192 24.90 -6.64 -2.51
CA VAL A 192 25.12 -7.75 -3.44
C VAL A 192 26.24 -7.34 -4.38
N ASP A 193 27.37 -8.02 -4.24
CA ASP A 193 28.56 -7.79 -5.03
C ASP A 193 28.63 -8.80 -6.18
N GLY A 194 29.16 -8.33 -7.30
CA GLY A 194 29.43 -9.16 -8.47
C GLY A 194 30.74 -9.91 -8.35
N ASN A 195 30.93 -10.87 -9.26
CA ASN A 195 32.15 -11.68 -9.34
C ASN A 195 33.44 -10.84 -9.46
N ASN A 196 33.34 -9.57 -9.84
CA ASN A 196 34.45 -8.64 -10.00
C ASN A 196 34.58 -7.63 -8.83
N GLY A 197 33.85 -7.82 -7.73
CA GLY A 197 33.82 -6.88 -6.60
C GLY A 197 33.00 -5.60 -6.83
N ALA A 198 32.43 -5.41 -8.02
CA ALA A 198 31.53 -4.29 -8.31
C ALA A 198 30.15 -4.52 -7.68
N LYS A 199 29.58 -3.47 -7.07
CA LYS A 199 28.26 -3.52 -6.42
C LYS A 199 27.15 -3.64 -7.46
N ILE A 200 26.52 -4.81 -7.53
CA ILE A 200 25.38 -5.14 -8.42
C ILE A 200 24.06 -4.57 -7.87
N GLY A 201 23.94 -4.47 -6.55
CA GLY A 201 22.73 -3.94 -5.95
C GLY A 201 22.67 -4.06 -4.44
N SER A 202 21.46 -3.92 -3.92
CA SER A 202 21.17 -4.12 -2.50
C SER A 202 19.99 -5.06 -2.31
N ALA A 203 20.00 -5.82 -1.23
CA ALA A 203 18.94 -6.73 -0.87
C ALA A 203 18.56 -6.57 0.60
N SER A 204 17.28 -6.79 0.91
CA SER A 204 16.77 -6.75 2.28
C SER A 204 15.88 -7.96 2.53
N LEU A 205 16.16 -8.69 3.60
CA LEU A 205 15.38 -9.84 4.05
C LEU A 205 14.61 -9.46 5.32
N THR A 206 13.29 -9.64 5.26
CA THR A 206 12.36 -9.30 6.35
C THR A 206 11.41 -10.45 6.64
N VAL A 207 11.02 -10.60 7.91
CA VAL A 207 9.97 -11.55 8.32
C VAL A 207 8.63 -10.84 8.26
N VAL A 208 7.73 -11.30 7.40
CA VAL A 208 6.40 -10.71 7.22
C VAL A 208 5.43 -11.16 8.31
N GLY A 209 5.56 -12.42 8.77
CA GLY A 209 4.73 -12.98 9.82
C GLY A 209 4.79 -14.51 9.90
N PRO A 210 4.07 -15.12 10.86
CA PRO A 210 3.94 -16.58 10.94
C PRO A 210 3.16 -17.10 9.73
N ALA A 211 3.52 -18.30 9.25
CA ALA A 211 2.71 -19.05 8.30
C ALA A 211 1.56 -19.70 9.08
N VAL A 212 0.31 -19.34 8.73
CA VAL A 212 -0.90 -19.75 9.48
C VAL A 212 -1.72 -20.79 8.70
N GLY A 213 -1.27 -21.17 7.50
CA GLY A 213 -1.93 -22.16 6.67
C GLY A 213 -1.08 -22.60 5.48
N GLU A 214 -1.65 -23.46 4.65
CA GLU A 214 -0.95 -24.07 3.51
C GLU A 214 -0.76 -23.09 2.35
N THR A 215 0.26 -23.36 1.52
CA THR A 215 0.46 -22.72 0.22
C THR A 215 -0.50 -23.31 -0.81
N VAL A 216 -1.57 -22.60 -1.14
CA VAL A 216 -2.57 -23.04 -2.13
C VAL A 216 -2.53 -22.16 -3.36
N SER A 217 -2.43 -22.76 -4.55
CA SER A 217 -2.52 -22.07 -5.86
C SER A 217 -3.79 -22.52 -6.61
N GLU A 218 -4.95 -22.23 -6.03
CA GLU A 218 -6.23 -22.49 -6.69
C GLU A 218 -6.71 -21.24 -7.43
N TRP A 219 -7.33 -21.41 -8.60
CA TRP A 219 -7.92 -20.39 -9.49
C TRP A 219 -8.57 -19.14 -8.87
N ARG A 220 -8.93 -19.15 -7.59
CA ARG A 220 -9.52 -18.00 -6.88
C ARG A 220 -8.88 -17.67 -5.52
N ASN A 221 -8.01 -18.52 -4.98
CA ASN A 221 -7.53 -18.44 -3.60
C ASN A 221 -6.01 -18.71 -3.53
N ASN A 222 -5.21 -17.91 -4.23
CA ASN A 222 -3.77 -18.03 -4.16
C ASN A 222 -3.23 -17.54 -2.81
N THR A 223 -2.46 -18.37 -2.14
CA THR A 223 -1.90 -18.13 -0.80
C THR A 223 -0.48 -18.68 -0.69
N VAL A 224 0.38 -17.98 0.06
CA VAL A 224 1.72 -18.42 0.45
C VAL A 224 1.77 -18.42 1.98
N GLY A 225 2.04 -19.58 2.61
CA GLY A 225 1.99 -19.73 4.08
C GLY A 225 0.65 -19.30 4.71
N GLY A 226 -0.46 -19.53 3.99
CA GLY A 226 -1.81 -19.11 4.42
C GLY A 226 -2.12 -17.61 4.23
N VAL A 227 -1.16 -16.80 3.78
CA VAL A 227 -1.39 -15.38 3.44
C VAL A 227 -1.73 -15.24 1.97
N SER A 228 -2.86 -14.60 1.67
CA SER A 228 -3.28 -14.40 0.27
C SER A 228 -2.24 -13.59 -0.52
N THR A 229 -1.95 -14.00 -1.76
CA THR A 229 -1.07 -13.24 -2.68
C THR A 229 -1.58 -11.81 -2.88
N THR A 230 -2.89 -11.59 -2.86
CA THR A 230 -3.48 -10.24 -2.92
C THR A 230 -3.10 -9.34 -1.74
N THR A 231 -2.88 -9.91 -0.54
CA THR A 231 -2.43 -9.16 0.63
C THR A 231 -0.94 -8.88 0.55
N LEU A 232 -0.13 -9.86 0.13
CA LEU A 232 1.30 -9.67 -0.15
C LEU A 232 1.50 -8.58 -1.21
N ARG A 233 0.78 -8.64 -2.32
CA ARG A 233 0.80 -7.61 -3.37
C ARG A 233 0.46 -6.22 -2.82
N ARG A 234 -0.54 -6.10 -1.95
CA ARG A 234 -0.89 -4.81 -1.33
C ARG A 234 0.24 -4.26 -0.48
N THR A 235 0.95 -5.10 0.28
CA THR A 235 2.10 -4.64 1.05
C THR A 235 3.22 -4.08 0.17
N VAL A 236 3.47 -4.71 -1.00
CA VAL A 236 4.40 -4.18 -1.99
C VAL A 236 3.90 -2.87 -2.59
N ILE A 237 2.62 -2.79 -2.96
CA ILE A 237 2.02 -1.55 -3.49
C ILE A 237 2.14 -0.40 -2.47
N ASP A 238 1.81 -0.64 -1.20
CA ASP A 238 1.91 0.38 -0.15
C ASP A 238 3.37 0.81 0.12
N ARG A 239 4.35 -0.08 -0.11
CA ARG A 239 5.77 0.26 -0.12
C ARG A 239 6.13 1.10 -1.35
N MET A 240 5.73 0.68 -2.54
CA MET A 240 6.02 1.38 -3.79
C MET A 240 5.40 2.77 -3.83
N ILE A 241 4.20 2.97 -3.29
CA ILE A 241 3.60 4.30 -3.18
C ILE A 241 4.46 5.24 -2.32
N ARG A 242 5.13 4.74 -1.28
CA ARG A 242 6.03 5.56 -0.44
C ARG A 242 7.34 5.90 -1.15
N GLU A 243 7.81 5.02 -2.03
CA GLU A 243 9.03 5.18 -2.83
C GLU A 243 8.75 5.82 -4.21
N ASN A 244 7.54 6.35 -4.44
CA ASN A 244 7.09 6.87 -5.75
C ASN A 244 7.23 5.88 -6.92
N GLY A 245 7.22 4.58 -6.62
CA GLY A 245 7.31 3.49 -7.59
C GLY A 245 5.96 2.91 -7.99
N TRP A 246 6.00 1.97 -8.93
CA TRP A 246 4.84 1.21 -9.40
C TRP A 246 5.19 -0.28 -9.55
N VAL A 247 4.17 -1.13 -9.39
CA VAL A 247 4.28 -2.57 -9.65
C VAL A 247 4.03 -2.80 -11.13
N GLU A 248 4.97 -3.46 -11.79
CA GLU A 248 4.90 -3.78 -13.22
C GLU A 248 4.22 -5.13 -13.44
N ASN A 249 4.68 -6.16 -12.74
CA ASN A 249 4.15 -7.51 -12.89
C ASN A 249 4.18 -8.29 -11.58
N ASP A 250 3.34 -9.32 -11.49
CA ASP A 250 3.32 -10.26 -10.38
C ASP A 250 3.00 -11.67 -10.89
N PHE A 251 3.79 -12.65 -10.44
CA PHE A 251 3.65 -14.02 -10.87
C PHE A 251 4.06 -14.99 -9.76
N GLU A 252 3.66 -16.24 -9.92
CA GLU A 252 4.09 -17.34 -9.05
C GLU A 252 5.15 -18.14 -9.81
N LYS A 253 6.25 -18.44 -9.12
CA LYS A 253 7.35 -19.25 -9.64
C LYS A 253 7.63 -20.36 -8.64
N GLU A 254 7.96 -21.54 -9.14
CA GLU A 254 8.42 -22.64 -8.32
C GLU A 254 9.95 -22.63 -8.25
N ILE A 255 10.49 -22.59 -7.03
CA ILE A 255 11.93 -22.61 -6.76
C ILE A 255 12.13 -23.69 -5.69
N GLY A 256 13.04 -24.64 -5.92
CA GLY A 256 13.31 -25.72 -4.96
C GLY A 256 12.10 -26.59 -4.60
N GLY A 257 11.15 -26.78 -5.52
CA GLY A 257 9.91 -27.56 -5.28
C GLY A 257 8.89 -26.86 -4.37
N LYS A 258 9.11 -25.58 -4.02
CA LYS A 258 8.18 -24.77 -3.24
C LYS A 258 7.73 -23.55 -4.05
N LYS A 259 6.49 -23.15 -3.81
CA LYS A 259 5.87 -22.01 -4.50
C LYS A 259 6.35 -20.70 -3.89
N VAL A 260 6.86 -19.82 -4.75
CA VAL A 260 7.35 -18.49 -4.40
C VAL A 260 6.51 -17.47 -5.16
N TYR A 261 6.00 -16.47 -4.45
CA TYR A 261 5.29 -15.36 -5.07
C TYR A 261 6.27 -14.22 -5.34
N VAL A 262 6.37 -13.80 -6.60
CA VAL A 262 7.33 -12.80 -7.07
C VAL A 262 6.57 -11.57 -7.57
N VAL A 263 6.98 -10.40 -7.10
CA VAL A 263 6.43 -9.11 -7.54
C VAL A 263 7.57 -8.27 -8.09
N VAL A 264 7.45 -7.87 -9.35
CA VAL A 264 8.39 -6.99 -10.04
C VAL A 264 7.84 -5.57 -10.03
N ALA A 265 8.66 -4.65 -9.55
CA ALA A 265 8.32 -3.24 -9.43
C ALA A 265 9.47 -2.37 -9.95
N LYS A 266 9.14 -1.11 -10.24
CA LYS A 266 10.10 -0.09 -10.65
C LYS A 266 9.91 1.13 -9.75
N ALA A 267 11.01 1.72 -9.32
CA ALA A 267 11.00 2.95 -8.55
C ALA A 267 12.12 3.89 -9.03
N PRO A 268 11.87 5.21 -9.06
CA PRO A 268 12.92 6.17 -9.34
C PRO A 268 13.90 6.23 -8.15
N ASP A 269 15.19 6.27 -8.45
CA ASP A 269 16.23 6.53 -7.45
C ASP A 269 16.36 8.04 -7.16
N ALA A 270 17.21 8.41 -6.20
CA ALA A 270 17.53 9.80 -5.88
C ALA A 270 18.00 10.60 -7.11
N ASN A 271 18.66 9.92 -8.06
CA ASN A 271 19.13 10.49 -9.33
C ASN A 271 18.08 10.46 -10.45
N ASN A 272 16.82 10.14 -10.12
CA ASN A 272 15.69 10.02 -11.05
C ASN A 272 15.86 8.93 -12.13
N SER A 273 16.86 8.04 -11.98
CA SER A 273 17.02 6.84 -12.80
C SER A 273 16.05 5.76 -12.32
N VAL A 274 15.51 4.96 -13.26
CA VAL A 274 14.55 3.91 -12.91
C VAL A 274 15.30 2.66 -12.47
N GLN A 275 15.16 2.29 -11.20
CA GLN A 275 15.68 1.04 -10.65
C GLN A 275 14.60 -0.04 -10.66
N SER A 276 15.01 -1.27 -10.97
CA SER A 276 14.18 -2.46 -10.84
C SER A 276 14.23 -2.93 -9.39
N GLN A 277 13.05 -3.20 -8.82
CA GLN A 277 12.92 -3.81 -7.50
C GLN A 277 12.12 -5.11 -7.61
N THR A 278 12.67 -6.20 -7.08
CA THR A 278 12.00 -7.50 -7.10
C THR A 278 11.75 -7.97 -5.68
N PHE A 279 10.52 -8.39 -5.40
CA PHE A 279 10.08 -8.89 -4.10
C PHE A 279 9.74 -10.36 -4.20
N TYR A 280 10.46 -11.21 -3.47
CA TYR A 280 10.18 -12.63 -3.32
C TYR A 280 9.50 -12.87 -1.98
N PHE A 281 8.41 -13.64 -2.00
CA PHE A 281 7.74 -14.13 -0.81
C PHE A 281 7.79 -15.65 -0.79
N THR A 282 8.39 -16.20 0.25
CA THR A 282 8.55 -17.64 0.43
C THR A 282 8.23 -18.03 1.87
N GLU A 283 7.75 -19.25 2.03
CA GLU A 283 7.60 -19.87 3.34
C GLU A 283 8.86 -20.66 3.68
N ALA A 284 9.39 -20.44 4.88
CA ALA A 284 10.42 -21.27 5.48
C ALA A 284 10.24 -21.28 7.00
N ASN A 285 10.48 -22.43 7.65
CA ASN A 285 10.44 -22.58 9.11
C ASN A 285 9.17 -22.00 9.79
N GLY A 286 8.00 -22.23 9.18
CA GLY A 286 6.71 -21.74 9.69
C GLY A 286 6.57 -20.20 9.67
N ARG A 287 7.39 -19.50 8.89
CA ARG A 287 7.37 -18.04 8.73
C ARG A 287 7.40 -17.67 7.26
N ILE A 288 6.81 -16.52 6.96
CA ILE A 288 6.86 -15.93 5.63
C ILE A 288 8.00 -14.91 5.60
N TYR A 289 8.94 -15.15 4.72
CA TYR A 289 10.05 -14.23 4.45
C TYR A 289 9.73 -13.40 3.21
N SER A 290 10.12 -12.12 3.26
CA SER A 290 10.15 -11.23 2.11
C SER A 290 11.58 -10.81 1.83
N LEU A 291 12.07 -11.18 0.65
CA LEU A 291 13.35 -10.74 0.12
C LEU A 291 13.08 -9.65 -0.92
N ALA A 292 13.56 -8.44 -0.68
CA ALA A 292 13.44 -7.33 -1.61
C ALA A 292 14.83 -6.98 -2.15
N THR A 293 15.00 -7.10 -3.47
CA THR A 293 16.23 -6.73 -4.18
C THR A 293 16.03 -5.42 -4.93
N LYS A 294 17.07 -4.60 -5.01
CA LYS A 294 17.13 -3.37 -5.80
C LYS A 294 18.36 -3.44 -6.69
N ALA A 295 18.18 -3.23 -7.99
CA ALA A 295 19.26 -3.21 -8.96
C ALA A 295 18.99 -2.23 -10.11
N SER A 296 20.07 -1.87 -10.80
CA SER A 296 20.01 -1.17 -12.08
C SER A 296 19.39 -2.08 -13.16
N LYS A 297 18.92 -1.50 -14.27
CA LYS A 297 18.26 -2.24 -15.36
C LYS A 297 19.18 -3.33 -15.95
N GLU A 298 20.47 -3.05 -16.08
CA GLU A 298 21.47 -3.94 -16.69
C GLU A 298 21.86 -5.09 -15.77
N GLU A 299 21.82 -4.87 -14.46
CA GLU A 299 22.24 -5.85 -13.44
C GLU A 299 21.07 -6.67 -12.87
N THR A 300 19.84 -6.37 -13.30
CA THR A 300 18.61 -7.00 -12.81
C THR A 300 18.66 -8.52 -12.99
N GLU A 301 19.14 -9.02 -14.12
CA GLU A 301 19.17 -10.47 -14.36
C GLU A 301 20.19 -11.20 -13.46
N LYS A 302 21.33 -10.57 -13.19
CA LYS A 302 22.39 -11.13 -12.34
C LYS A 302 21.91 -11.23 -10.88
N ILE A 303 21.31 -10.15 -10.37
CA ILE A 303 20.79 -10.15 -9.00
C ILE A 303 19.61 -11.12 -8.84
N VAL A 304 18.77 -11.27 -9.87
CA VAL A 304 17.67 -12.24 -9.87
C VAL A 304 18.23 -13.65 -9.72
N LYS A 305 19.21 -14.06 -10.54
CA LYS A 305 19.85 -15.38 -10.44
C LYS A 305 20.48 -15.63 -9.08
N GLN A 306 21.16 -14.64 -8.50
CA GLN A 306 21.74 -14.77 -7.15
C GLN A 306 20.67 -14.86 -6.06
N SER A 307 19.60 -14.07 -6.18
CA SER A 307 18.50 -14.09 -5.21
C SER A 307 17.73 -15.42 -5.22
N GLU A 308 17.58 -16.06 -6.38
CA GLU A 308 16.93 -17.37 -6.47
C GLU A 308 17.72 -18.45 -5.71
N LYS A 309 19.05 -18.42 -5.78
CA LYS A 309 19.91 -19.32 -4.98
C LYS A 309 19.74 -19.09 -3.47
N VAL A 310 19.56 -17.84 -3.04
CA VAL A 310 19.30 -17.50 -1.63
C VAL A 310 17.93 -18.00 -1.18
N ILE A 311 16.91 -17.88 -2.03
CA ILE A 311 15.58 -18.41 -1.71
C ILE A 311 15.60 -19.94 -1.61
N GLU A 312 16.32 -20.61 -2.50
CA GLU A 312 16.53 -22.06 -2.45
C GLU A 312 17.25 -22.48 -1.15
N SER A 313 18.32 -21.78 -0.76
CA SER A 313 19.04 -22.09 0.49
C SER A 313 18.23 -21.79 1.77
N LEU A 314 17.34 -20.80 1.72
CA LEU A 314 16.42 -20.47 2.82
C LEU A 314 15.36 -21.56 3.01
N GLN A 315 14.90 -22.17 1.92
CA GLN A 315 13.90 -23.23 1.93
C GLN A 315 14.45 -24.60 2.34
N ASN A 316 15.75 -24.84 2.07
CA ASN A 316 16.44 -26.09 2.36
C ASN A 316 17.05 -26.16 3.77
N GLY A 317 17.05 -25.04 4.51
CA GLY A 317 17.49 -25.04 5.90
C GLY A 317 16.64 -25.97 6.74
N ARG A 318 17.24 -27.09 7.19
CA ARG A 318 16.65 -27.99 8.18
C ARG A 318 16.41 -27.21 9.47
N GLU A 319 15.28 -27.48 10.14
CA GLU A 319 15.05 -26.94 11.48
C GLU A 319 16.30 -27.15 12.35
N PRO A 320 16.76 -26.15 13.11
CA PRO A 320 17.61 -26.45 14.25
C PRO A 320 16.75 -27.30 15.18
N ALA A 321 17.00 -28.61 15.20
CA ALA A 321 16.36 -29.54 16.12
C ALA A 321 16.45 -28.91 17.51
N GLN A 322 15.29 -28.59 18.10
CA GLN A 322 15.22 -28.13 19.47
C GLN A 322 15.82 -29.24 20.31
N GLN A 323 17.08 -29.08 20.73
CA GLN A 323 17.72 -29.97 21.68
C GLN A 323 16.89 -29.89 22.95
N ALA A 324 16.06 -30.91 23.15
CA ALA A 324 15.34 -31.11 24.38
C ALA A 324 16.39 -31.13 25.50
N LYS A 325 16.35 -30.12 26.36
CA LYS A 325 17.10 -30.10 27.61
C LYS A 325 16.60 -31.27 28.47
N ASN A 326 17.21 -32.44 28.32
CA ASN A 326 17.11 -33.50 29.30
C ASN A 326 17.85 -33.02 30.55
N LYS A 327 17.09 -32.41 31.46
CA LYS A 327 17.55 -32.09 32.81
C LYS A 327 17.57 -33.42 33.58
N LYS A 328 18.73 -34.07 33.65
CA LYS A 328 19.00 -35.06 34.69
C LYS A 328 18.88 -34.35 36.03
N VAL A 329 18.05 -34.92 36.90
CA VAL A 329 18.01 -34.62 38.33
C VAL A 329 18.81 -35.76 38.95
N ASP A 330 19.98 -35.42 39.48
CA ASP A 330 20.73 -36.27 40.40
C ASP A 330 20.20 -36.05 41.83
#